data_AF-A0A6J5CW77-F1
#
_entry.id   AF-A0A6J5CW77-F1
#
_cell.length_a   1.000
_cell.length_b   1.000
_cell.length_c   1.000
_cell.angle_alpha   90.00
_cell.angle_beta   90.00
_cell.angle_gamma   90.00
#
_symmetry.space_group_name_H-M   'P 1'
#
loop_
_entity.id
_entity.type
_entity.pdbx_description
1 polymer ?
#
loop_
_entity_poly.entity_id
_entity_poly.type
_entity_poly.pdbx_seq_one_letter_code
_entity_poly.pdbx_strand_id
1 'polypeptide(L)' 'MEATTIAIDLAKRVFQIHYVEPETGTIYSKVLKRAQLVPFFANRPASRVVMEACGSAHH' A
#
# COMPACT_ATOMS: atom_id res chain seq x y z
N MET A 1 13.18 2.66 -15.05
CA MET A 1 11.89 2.02 -14.73
C MET A 1 11.07 3.02 -13.95
N GLU A 2 9.82 3.22 -14.33
CA GLU A 2 8.87 3.99 -13.53
C GLU A 2 8.61 3.25 -12.22
N ALA A 3 8.60 3.97 -11.10
CA ALA A 3 8.34 3.38 -9.78
C ALA A 3 6.88 2.87 -9.70
N THR A 4 6.69 1.64 -9.22
CA THR A 4 5.34 1.09 -9.00
C THR A 4 4.53 2.03 -8.11
N THR A 5 3.37 2.43 -8.58
CA THR A 5 2.46 3.29 -7.80
C THR A 5 1.58 2.40 -6.93
N ILE A 6 1.68 2.58 -5.62
CA ILE A 6 0.95 1.81 -4.61
C ILE A 6 -0.03 2.75 -3.91
N ALA A 7 -1.32 2.48 -4.06
CA ALA A 7 -2.38 3.18 -3.37
C ALA A 7 -2.64 2.54 -1.99
N ILE A 8 -2.79 3.39 -0.98
CA ILE A 8 -3.13 3.02 0.39
C ILE A 8 -4.38 3.76 0.82
N ASP A 9 -5.44 3.00 1.04
CA ASP A 9 -6.62 3.42 1.80
C ASP A 9 -6.41 2.96 3.26
N LEU A 10 -6.76 3.80 4.22
CA LEU A 10 -6.53 3.54 5.64
C LEU A 10 -7.79 3.70 6.49
N ALA A 11 -7.95 2.74 7.41
CA ALA A 11 -8.85 2.82 8.54
C ALA A 11 -8.04 2.69 9.85
N LYS A 12 -8.69 2.83 11.01
CA LYS A 12 -8.03 2.87 12.33
C LYS A 12 -6.95 1.81 12.58
N ARG A 13 -7.14 0.58 12.08
CA ARG A 13 -6.25 -0.56 12.40
C ARG A 13 -5.74 -1.32 11.18
N VAL A 14 -6.18 -0.94 9.99
CA VAL A 14 -5.91 -1.67 8.75
C VAL A 14 -5.61 -0.71 7.62
N PHE A 15 -4.81 -1.21 6.68
CA PHE A 15 -4.39 -0.53 5.46
C PHE A 15 -4.82 -1.40 4.29
N GLN A 16 -5.65 -0.87 3.41
CA GLN A 16 -6.00 -1.49 2.15
C GLN A 16 -4.98 -1.06 1.10
N ILE A 17 -4.20 -2.01 0.61
CA ILE A 17 -3.16 -1.80 -0.39
C ILE A 17 -3.68 -2.19 -1.76
N HIS A 18 -3.46 -1.33 -2.76
CA HIS A 18 -3.80 -1.61 -4.14
C HIS A 18 -2.68 -1.17 -5.09
N TYR A 19 -2.26 -2.04 -6.01
CA TYR A 19 -1.30 -1.71 -7.06
C TYR A 19 -1.42 -2.66 -8.26
N VAL A 20 -0.84 -2.24 -9.39
CA VAL A 20 -0.71 -3.06 -10.59
C VAL A 20 0.76 -3.41 -10.77
N GLU A 21 1.06 -4.69 -11.00
CA GLU A 21 2.41 -5.14 -11.33
C GLU A 21 2.74 -4.76 -12.78
N PRO A 22 3.76 -3.91 -13.02
CA PRO A 22 4.01 -3.35 -14.35
C PRO A 22 4.31 -4.40 -15.43
N GLU A 23 4.95 -5.52 -15.06
CA GLU A 23 5.37 -6.55 -16.02
C GLU A 23 4.21 -7.45 -16.45
N THR A 24 3.29 -7.75 -15.55
CA THR A 24 2.22 -8.72 -15.78
C THR A 24 0.85 -8.09 -15.95
N GLY A 25 0.69 -6.82 -15.59
CA GLY A 25 -0.61 -6.15 -15.48
C GLY A 25 -1.48 -6.71 -14.34
N THR A 26 -0.94 -7.59 -13.49
CA THR A 26 -1.71 -8.21 -12.41
C THR A 26 -2.09 -7.16 -11.38
N ILE A 27 -3.38 -7.12 -11.05
CA ILE A 27 -3.92 -6.25 -10.01
C ILE A 27 -3.78 -6.96 -8.66
N TYR A 28 -3.12 -6.30 -7.71
CA TYR A 28 -2.98 -6.75 -6.35
C TYR A 28 -3.85 -5.89 -5.42
N SER A 29 -4.63 -6.55 -4.57
CA SER A 29 -5.48 -5.94 -3.57
C SER A 29 -5.33 -6.72 -2.26
N LYS A 30 -4.88 -6.06 -1.19
CA LYS A 30 -4.60 -6.74 0.09
C LYS A 30 -4.82 -5.82 1.29
N VAL A 31 -5.53 -6.35 2.28
CA VAL A 31 -5.64 -5.73 3.61
C VAL A 31 -4.43 -6.12 4.46
N LEU A 32 -3.76 -5.14 5.07
CA LEU A 32 -2.68 -5.30 6.03
C LEU A 32 -3.08 -4.72 7.38
N LYS A 33 -2.72 -5.40 8.47
CA LYS A 33 -2.72 -4.79 9.80
C LYS A 33 -1.52 -3.87 9.94
N ARG A 34 -1.60 -2.93 10.89
CA ARG A 34 -0.51 -1.96 11.17
C ARG A 34 0.88 -2.59 11.37
N ALA A 35 0.97 -3.73 12.07
CA ALA A 35 2.23 -4.44 12.26
C ALA A 35 2.82 -5.05 10.97
N GLN A 36 2.00 -5.24 9.93
CA GLN A 36 2.39 -5.87 8.66
C GLN A 36 2.82 -4.85 7.61
N LEU A 37 2.55 -3.55 7.82
CA LEU A 37 2.84 -2.51 6.84
C LEU A 37 4.35 -2.39 6.56
N VAL A 38 5.17 -2.25 7.61
CA VAL A 38 6.62 -2.12 7.46
C VAL A 38 7.26 -3.38 6.83
N PRO A 39 6.98 -4.62 7.32
CA PRO A 39 7.48 -5.83 6.67
C PRO A 39 7.07 -5.97 5.21
N PHE A 40 5.87 -5.48 4.82
CA PHE A 40 5.39 -5.53 3.45
C PHE A 40 6.23 -4.67 2.49
N PHE A 41 6.69 -3.50 2.93
CA PHE A 41 7.50 -2.59 2.10
C PHE A 41 9.01 -2.88 2.17
N ALA A 42 9.49 -3.54 3.22
CA ALA A 42 10.92 -3.72 3.50
C ALA A 42 11.72 -4.38 2.36
N ASN A 43 11.11 -5.31 1.61
CA ASN A 43 11.79 -6.09 0.57
C ASN A 43 11.32 -5.74 -0.85
N ARG A 44 10.80 -4.54 -1.07
CA ARG A 44 10.30 -4.08 -2.38
C ARG A 44 11.23 -3.03 -2.98
N PRO A 45 11.31 -2.92 -4.32
CA PRO A 45 11.93 -1.77 -4.96
C PRO A 45 11.28 -0.45 -4.51
N ALA A 46 12.04 0.64 -4.63
CA ALA A 46 11.52 1.98 -4.37
C ALA A 46 10.22 2.20 -5.16
N SER A 47 9.17 2.61 -4.45
CA SER A 47 7.80 2.70 -4.97
C SER A 47 7.23 4.08 -4.68
N ARG A 48 6.32 4.55 -5.52
CA ARG A 48 5.56 5.77 -5.27
C ARG A 48 4.31 5.41 -4.48
N VAL A 49 4.21 5.92 -3.25
CA VAL A 49 3.05 5.67 -2.39
C VAL A 49 2.08 6.84 -2.51
N VAL A 50 0.81 6.54 -2.82
CA VAL A 50 -0.30 7.47 -2.73
C VAL A 50 -1.16 7.01 -1.56
N MET A 51 -1.43 7.90 -0.62
CA MET A 51 -2.16 7.56 0.61
C MET A 51 -3.36 8.50 0.75
N GLU A 52 -4.53 7.92 1.03
CA GLU A 52 -5.72 8.69 1.40
C GLU A 52 -5.47 9.46 2.70
N ALA A 53 -6.11 10.62 2.87
CA ALA A 53 -6.16 11.33 4.14
C ALA A 53 -7.45 10.99 4.89
N CYS A 54 -7.36 10.15 5.92
CA CYS A 54 -8.51 9.76 6.74
C CYS A 54 -8.40 10.35 8.17
N GLY A 55 -9.30 11.29 8.51
CA GLY A 55 -9.30 11.95 9.83
C GLY A 55 -9.59 11.01 11.00
N SER A 56 -10.18 9.84 10.74
CA SER A 56 -10.46 8.83 11.77
C SER A 56 -9.30 7.84 12.00
N ALA A 57 -8.24 7.89 11.18
CA ALA A 57 -7.12 6.94 11.25
C ALA A 57 -6.07 7.32 12.31
N HIS A 58 -6.32 8.37 13.08
CA HIS A 58 -5.60 8.71 14.29
C HIS A 58 -6.31 8.04 15.48
N HIS A 59 -5.54 7.40 16.36
CA HIS A 59 -5.94 6.77 17.64
C HIS A 59 -6.43 5.32 17.58
#